data_AF-A0A397YP53-F1
#
_entry.id   AF-A0A397YP53-F1
#
_cell.length_a   1.000
_cell.length_b   1.000
_cell.length_c   1.000
_cell.angle_alpha   90.00
_cell.angle_beta   90.00
_cell.angle_gamma   90.00
#
_symmetry.space_group_name_H-M   'P 1'
#
loop_
_entity.id
_entity.type
_entity.pdbx_description
1 polymer ?
#
loop_
_entity_poly.entity_id
_entity_poly.type
_entity_poly.pdbx_seq_one_letter_code
_entity_poly.pdbx_strand_id
1 'polypeptide(L)'
;MEAKLLKNPTIYNSPRLSLAAHSSTPVSYLPGISRFGQPGALPLRLSAVTPIRSSRRGLRVDESESLTLDSIRNSLIRQEDSIIFNLLERAQYRYNPDTYDEDAFTMEGFQGSLVEFMIRETEQLHAKVDRYKSPDEHPFFPQCLPEPVLPPIQYPQVLHHCADLININKKVWKMYFKQLLPRLVKPGDDGNSGSSALCDTMCLQILSKRIHYGPDTAVATSDV
;
A
#
# COMPACT_ATOMS: atom_id res chain seq x y z
N MET A 1 12.13 7.99 68.98
CA MET A 1 13.46 7.38 68.77
C MET A 1 13.84 7.56 67.31
N GLU A 2 14.94 8.28 67.11
CA GLU A 2 15.67 8.46 65.85
C GLU A 2 16.23 7.13 65.29
N ALA A 3 16.37 7.06 63.96
CA ALA A 3 17.57 6.61 63.18
C ALA A 3 17.12 6.16 61.77
N LYS A 4 17.30 6.98 60.72
CA LYS A 4 18.50 7.13 59.85
C LYS A 4 18.76 5.98 58.84
N LEU A 5 18.34 6.23 57.60
CA LEU A 5 19.11 6.24 56.32
C LEU A 5 20.21 5.20 56.06
N LEU A 6 20.08 4.48 54.92
CA LEU A 6 21.13 4.15 53.93
C LEU A 6 20.44 3.78 52.59
N LYS A 7 20.44 4.60 51.52
CA LYS A 7 21.36 4.63 50.33
C LYS A 7 21.69 3.23 49.78
N ASN A 8 21.48 2.82 48.51
CA ASN A 8 21.51 3.50 47.19
C ASN A 8 20.73 2.67 46.11
N PRO A 9 20.36 3.28 44.96
CA PRO A 9 19.69 2.62 43.84
C PRO A 9 20.67 2.24 42.70
N THR A 10 20.40 1.14 41.99
CA THR A 10 21.07 0.81 40.71
C THR A 10 20.16 1.12 39.53
N ILE A 11 20.73 1.92 38.64
CA ILE A 11 20.17 2.53 37.44
C ILE A 11 20.46 1.59 36.25
N TYR A 12 19.47 1.34 35.39
CA TYR A 12 19.71 0.88 34.02
C TYR A 12 19.20 1.92 33.04
N ASN A 13 20.11 2.40 32.19
CA ASN A 13 19.99 3.56 31.31
C ASN A 13 19.17 3.26 30.05
N SER A 14 18.36 4.25 29.64
CA SER A 14 17.89 4.44 28.26
C SER A 14 18.56 5.69 27.69
N PRO A 15 19.11 5.69 26.46
CA PRO A 15 19.70 6.90 25.90
C PRO A 15 18.60 7.84 25.35
N ARG A 16 18.48 9.03 25.96
CA ARG A 16 17.79 10.20 25.40
C ARG A 16 18.81 11.07 24.67
N LEU A 17 18.54 11.37 23.40
CA LEU A 17 19.27 12.37 22.61
C LEU A 17 18.82 13.78 23.02
N SER A 18 19.77 14.64 23.41
CA SER A 18 19.52 16.02 23.82
C SER A 18 19.57 16.98 22.65
N LEU A 19 18.55 17.83 22.58
CA LEU A 19 18.42 18.97 21.67
C LEU A 19 19.29 20.13 22.18
N ALA A 20 20.20 20.65 21.35
CA ALA A 20 20.93 21.88 21.61
C ALA A 20 20.64 22.90 20.49
N ALA A 21 20.13 24.07 20.90
CA ALA A 21 19.81 25.20 20.05
C ALA A 21 21.03 26.11 19.87
N HIS A 22 21.31 26.58 18.65
CA HIS A 22 22.14 27.77 18.42
C HIS A 22 21.68 28.58 17.19
N SER A 23 21.15 29.77 17.52
CA SER A 23 21.14 31.08 16.85
C SER A 23 21.56 31.29 15.38
N SER A 24 20.71 32.05 14.69
CA SER A 24 20.84 32.66 13.35
C SER A 24 21.67 33.95 13.33
N THR A 25 22.40 34.22 12.24
CA THR A 25 22.80 35.57 11.75
C THR A 25 23.01 35.57 10.21
N PRO A 26 22.97 36.73 9.51
CA PRO A 26 22.30 36.86 8.22
C PRO A 26 23.19 36.89 6.96
N VAL A 27 22.54 36.68 5.81
CA VAL A 27 23.08 36.75 4.44
C VAL A 27 23.14 38.20 3.94
N SER A 28 24.28 38.63 3.41
CA SER A 28 24.47 39.90 2.70
C SER A 28 24.57 39.69 1.17
N TYR A 29 24.07 40.68 0.43
CA TYR A 29 23.83 40.68 -1.02
C TYR A 29 25.01 41.27 -1.86
N LEU A 30 25.30 40.61 -3.00
CA LEU A 30 25.75 41.11 -4.34
C LEU A 30 27.14 41.78 -4.52
N PRO A 31 27.68 41.98 -5.77
CA PRO A 31 27.23 41.58 -7.13
C PRO A 31 28.32 40.87 -8.00
N GLY A 32 27.95 40.43 -9.21
CA GLY A 32 28.76 39.58 -10.10
C GLY A 32 29.78 40.26 -11.02
N ILE A 33 30.36 39.47 -11.93
CA ILE A 33 30.97 39.85 -13.22
C ILE A 33 31.08 38.58 -14.09
N SER A 34 30.58 38.68 -15.32
CA SER A 34 30.75 37.74 -16.44
C SER A 34 32.18 37.80 -16.99
N ARG A 35 32.78 36.64 -17.31
CA ARG A 35 33.79 36.54 -18.38
C ARG A 35 33.61 35.23 -19.16
N PHE A 36 33.13 35.40 -20.39
CA PHE A 36 33.19 34.42 -21.47
C PHE A 36 34.64 33.98 -21.74
N GLY A 37 34.83 32.67 -21.92
CA GLY A 37 36.04 32.07 -22.46
C GLY A 37 35.75 30.67 -23.01
N GLN A 38 35.60 30.54 -24.32
CA GLN A 38 35.89 29.30 -25.06
C GLN A 38 37.41 29.27 -25.33
N PRO A 39 38.11 28.12 -25.51
CA PRO A 39 37.75 27.09 -26.49
C PRO A 39 38.16 25.63 -26.17
N GLY A 40 37.65 24.67 -26.93
CA GLY A 40 38.21 23.32 -26.95
C GLY A 40 37.21 22.25 -27.41
N ALA A 41 37.09 22.06 -28.72
CA ALA A 41 36.38 20.93 -29.28
C ALA A 41 37.16 19.63 -29.03
N LEU A 42 36.53 18.68 -28.34
CA LEU A 42 36.91 17.27 -28.35
C LEU A 42 35.68 16.46 -28.81
N PRO A 43 35.80 15.56 -29.80
CA PRO A 43 34.67 14.75 -30.21
C PRO A 43 34.41 13.70 -29.12
N LEU A 44 33.32 13.87 -28.37
CA LEU A 44 32.76 12.80 -27.54
C LEU A 44 32.30 11.68 -28.47
N ARG A 45 33.09 10.61 -28.53
CA ARG A 45 32.73 9.36 -29.19
C ARG A 45 31.52 8.78 -28.45
N LEU A 46 30.31 8.91 -29.02
CA LEU A 46 29.15 8.18 -28.53
C LEU A 46 29.42 6.68 -28.74
N SER A 47 29.71 5.97 -27.66
CA SER A 47 29.55 4.53 -27.63
C SER A 47 28.05 4.24 -27.75
N ALA A 48 27.67 3.56 -28.83
CA ALA A 48 26.31 3.07 -29.01
C ALA A 48 25.92 2.25 -27.78
N VAL A 49 24.86 2.67 -27.08
CA VAL A 49 24.19 1.86 -26.08
C VAL A 49 23.63 0.67 -26.84
N THR A 50 24.25 -0.49 -26.66
CA THR A 50 23.63 -1.75 -27.07
C THR A 50 22.32 -1.85 -26.30
N PRO A 51 21.17 -2.04 -26.98
CA PRO A 51 19.95 -2.31 -26.25
C PRO A 51 20.23 -3.56 -25.43
N ILE A 52 19.98 -3.49 -24.12
CA ILE A 52 19.91 -4.68 -23.28
C ILE A 52 18.89 -5.58 -23.99
N ARG A 53 19.43 -6.61 -24.63
CA ARG A 53 18.68 -7.69 -25.25
C ARG A 53 17.87 -8.30 -24.12
N SER A 54 16.58 -7.95 -24.04
CA SER A 54 15.60 -8.65 -23.21
C SER A 54 15.44 -10.06 -23.78
N SER A 55 16.44 -10.88 -23.53
CA SER A 55 16.47 -12.28 -23.90
C SER A 55 15.65 -13.04 -22.89
N ARG A 56 14.33 -13.06 -23.11
CA ARG A 56 13.39 -14.15 -22.86
C ARG A 56 12.03 -13.71 -23.39
N ARG A 57 11.83 -13.93 -24.69
CA ARG A 57 10.50 -13.95 -25.32
C ARG A 57 9.81 -15.28 -24.99
N GLY A 58 9.79 -15.62 -23.70
CA GLY A 58 9.13 -16.80 -23.15
C GLY A 58 7.89 -16.35 -22.39
N LEU A 59 6.81 -17.10 -22.52
CA LEU A 59 5.59 -16.91 -21.74
C LEU A 59 5.96 -16.92 -20.26
N ARG A 60 5.61 -15.87 -19.51
CA ARG A 60 5.82 -15.85 -18.06
C ARG A 60 4.76 -16.76 -17.46
N VAL A 61 5.17 -17.77 -16.71
CA VAL A 61 4.27 -18.69 -16.00
C VAL A 61 4.48 -18.47 -14.51
N ASP A 62 3.40 -18.47 -13.74
CA ASP A 62 3.47 -18.47 -12.28
C ASP A 62 3.85 -19.87 -11.77
N GLU A 63 5.05 -20.00 -11.20
CA GLU A 63 5.60 -21.23 -10.60
C GLU A 63 5.59 -21.17 -9.05
N SER A 64 4.85 -20.23 -8.46
CA SER A 64 4.84 -20.04 -7.00
C SER A 64 4.10 -21.12 -6.21
N GLU A 65 3.29 -21.94 -6.89
CA GLU A 65 2.39 -22.94 -6.30
C GLU A 65 1.42 -22.35 -5.25
N SER A 66 1.25 -21.02 -5.24
CA SER A 66 0.48 -20.30 -4.22
C SER A 66 -1.03 -20.22 -4.51
N LEU A 67 -1.41 -20.57 -5.74
CA LEU A 67 -2.77 -20.61 -6.26
C LEU A 67 -3.19 -22.06 -6.55
N THR A 68 -2.85 -22.99 -5.64
CA THR A 68 -3.18 -24.43 -5.76
C THR A 68 -4.11 -24.86 -4.63
N LEU A 69 -4.90 -25.91 -4.85
CA LEU A 69 -5.82 -26.43 -3.83
C LEU A 69 -5.10 -26.87 -2.55
N ASP A 70 -3.90 -27.44 -2.70
CA ASP A 70 -3.07 -27.91 -1.59
C ASP A 70 -2.53 -26.75 -0.72
N SER A 71 -2.32 -25.57 -1.31
CA SER A 71 -1.84 -24.38 -0.60
C SER A 71 -2.95 -23.50 -0.02
N ILE A 72 -4.23 -23.77 -0.35
CA ILE A 72 -5.39 -22.99 0.13
C ILE A 72 -5.37 -22.83 1.64
N ARG A 73 -5.18 -23.93 2.40
CA ARG A 73 -5.22 -23.87 3.87
C ARG A 73 -4.21 -22.86 4.41
N ASN A 74 -2.97 -22.93 3.93
CA ASN A 74 -1.90 -22.05 4.39
C ASN A 74 -2.14 -20.61 3.92
N SER A 75 -2.65 -20.42 2.70
CA SER A 75 -3.02 -19.10 2.17
C SER A 75 -4.12 -18.45 3.03
N LEU A 76 -5.18 -19.18 3.36
CA LEU A 76 -6.28 -18.69 4.17
C LEU A 76 -5.83 -18.28 5.57
N ILE A 77 -4.97 -19.07 6.22
CA ILE A 77 -4.40 -18.73 7.54
C ILE A 77 -3.58 -17.43 7.44
N ARG A 78 -2.71 -17.31 6.44
CA ARG A 78 -1.90 -16.08 6.24
C ARG A 78 -2.77 -14.85 5.97
N GLN A 79 -3.85 -15.01 5.21
CA GLN A 79 -4.78 -13.92 4.94
C GLN A 79 -5.55 -13.50 6.20
N GLU A 80 -5.92 -14.46 7.05
CA GLU A 80 -6.54 -14.19 8.35
C GLU A 80 -5.60 -13.39 9.27
N ASP A 81 -4.34 -13.83 9.43
CA ASP A 81 -3.33 -13.11 10.22
C ASP A 81 -3.13 -11.68 9.68
N SER A 82 -3.09 -11.53 8.36
CA SER A 82 -2.95 -10.23 7.70
C SER A 82 -4.16 -9.32 7.93
N ILE A 83 -5.38 -9.86 7.97
CA ILE A 83 -6.59 -9.09 8.33
C ILE A 83 -6.47 -8.62 9.78
N ILE A 84 -6.16 -9.52 10.71
CA ILE A 84 -6.05 -9.19 12.14
C ILE A 84 -5.04 -8.06 12.33
N PHE A 85 -3.85 -8.20 11.74
CA PHE A 85 -2.80 -7.20 11.85
C PHE A 85 -3.23 -5.84 11.28
N ASN A 86 -3.78 -5.81 10.06
CA ASN A 86 -4.19 -4.56 9.43
C ASN A 86 -5.33 -3.86 10.20
N LEU A 87 -6.27 -4.62 10.77
CA LEU A 87 -7.34 -4.07 11.61
C LEU A 87 -6.78 -3.50 12.93
N LEU A 88 -5.80 -4.17 13.53
CA LEU A 88 -5.11 -3.65 14.73
C LEU A 88 -4.37 -2.35 14.42
N GLU A 89 -3.66 -2.27 13.30
CA GLU A 89 -3.01 -1.04 12.85
C GLU A 89 -4.03 0.09 12.62
N ARG A 90 -5.17 -0.20 11.96
CA ARG A 90 -6.23 0.80 11.78
C ARG A 90 -6.81 1.28 13.11
N ALA A 91 -6.91 0.40 14.11
CA ALA A 91 -7.47 0.70 15.41
C ALA A 91 -6.58 1.59 16.30
N GLN A 92 -5.33 1.83 15.89
CA GLN A 92 -4.47 2.81 16.56
C GLN A 92 -4.97 4.25 16.36
N TYR A 93 -5.70 4.51 15.27
CA TYR A 93 -6.27 5.80 14.93
C TYR A 93 -7.77 5.87 15.25
N ARG A 94 -8.27 7.08 15.50
CA ARG A 94 -9.70 7.36 15.64
C ARG A 94 -10.43 7.23 14.30
N TYR A 95 -11.73 7.48 14.32
CA TYR A 95 -12.55 7.45 13.12
C TYR A 95 -12.04 8.41 12.04
N ASN A 96 -11.63 9.63 12.41
CA ASN A 96 -11.07 10.63 11.49
C ASN A 96 -12.03 10.92 10.31
N PRO A 97 -13.17 11.59 10.56
CA PRO A 97 -14.26 11.75 9.58
C PRO A 97 -13.82 12.40 8.27
N ASP A 98 -12.88 13.36 8.33
CA ASP A 98 -12.30 14.05 7.17
C ASP A 98 -11.67 13.09 6.16
N THR A 99 -11.25 11.89 6.59
CA THR A 99 -10.72 10.83 5.71
C THR A 99 -11.75 10.39 4.66
N TYR A 100 -13.04 10.48 5.01
CA TYR A 100 -14.17 9.95 4.25
C TYR A 100 -15.08 11.04 3.69
N ASP A 101 -14.80 12.29 4.02
CA ASP A 101 -15.51 13.45 3.51
C ASP A 101 -14.91 13.84 2.14
N GLU A 102 -15.77 14.04 1.15
CA GLU A 102 -15.38 14.42 -0.21
C GLU A 102 -14.87 15.86 -0.28
N ASP A 103 -15.30 16.72 0.66
CA ASP A 103 -14.99 18.15 0.67
C ASP A 103 -13.86 18.54 1.64
N ALA A 104 -13.37 17.60 2.45
CA ALA A 104 -12.38 17.90 3.50
C ALA A 104 -10.98 18.24 2.95
N PHE A 105 -10.59 17.66 1.82
CA PHE A 105 -9.26 17.85 1.24
C PHE A 105 -9.33 18.21 -0.25
N THR A 106 -8.68 19.30 -0.64
CA THR A 106 -8.52 19.66 -2.05
C THR A 106 -7.33 18.89 -2.64
N MET A 107 -7.62 17.98 -3.58
CA MET A 107 -6.62 17.19 -4.30
C MET A 107 -6.65 17.58 -5.79
N GLU A 108 -5.54 18.09 -6.31
CA GLU A 108 -5.48 18.55 -7.70
C GLU A 108 -5.83 17.42 -8.69
N GLY A 109 -6.80 17.67 -9.58
CA GLY A 109 -7.22 16.71 -10.59
C GLY A 109 -8.04 15.52 -10.05
N PHE A 110 -8.41 15.52 -8.78
CA PHE A 110 -9.24 14.49 -8.16
C PHE A 110 -10.46 15.09 -7.46
N GLN A 111 -11.59 14.39 -7.51
CA GLN A 111 -12.81 14.73 -6.80
C GLN A 111 -13.26 13.48 -6.06
N GLY A 112 -13.45 13.60 -4.74
CA GLY A 112 -13.77 12.51 -3.84
C GLY A 112 -12.98 12.56 -2.54
N SER A 113 -13.26 11.63 -1.64
CA SER A 113 -12.64 11.55 -0.32
C SER A 113 -11.16 11.12 -0.37
N LEU A 114 -10.42 11.41 0.71
CA LEU A 114 -9.02 10.99 0.83
C LEU A 114 -8.84 9.47 0.70
N VAL A 115 -9.77 8.68 1.27
CA VAL A 115 -9.69 7.22 1.16
C VAL A 115 -9.89 6.73 -0.28
N GLU A 116 -10.78 7.35 -1.05
CA GLU A 116 -10.99 7.00 -2.46
C GLU A 116 -9.77 7.37 -3.29
N PHE A 117 -9.15 8.52 -3.02
CA PHE A 117 -7.90 8.92 -3.65
C PHE A 117 -6.80 7.88 -3.41
N MET A 118 -6.56 7.55 -2.14
CA MET A 118 -5.50 6.61 -1.75
C MET A 118 -5.67 5.23 -2.37
N ILE A 119 -6.90 4.71 -2.38
CA ILE A 119 -7.18 3.41 -2.99
C ILE A 119 -6.98 3.49 -4.50
N ARG A 120 -7.59 4.47 -5.19
CA ARG A 120 -7.49 4.61 -6.65
C ARG A 120 -6.06 4.75 -7.14
N GLU A 121 -5.24 5.57 -6.49
CA GLU A 121 -3.83 5.72 -6.85
C GLU A 121 -3.02 4.44 -6.60
N THR A 122 -3.30 3.75 -5.50
CA THR A 122 -2.67 2.46 -5.18
C THR A 122 -3.06 1.39 -6.22
N GLU A 123 -4.33 1.32 -6.60
CA GLU A 123 -4.78 0.37 -7.63
C GLU A 123 -4.17 0.69 -9.00
N GLN A 124 -4.10 1.96 -9.38
CA GLN A 124 -3.44 2.36 -10.62
C GLN A 124 -1.97 1.95 -10.65
N LEU A 125 -1.26 2.13 -9.53
CA LEU A 125 0.14 1.70 -9.40
C LEU A 125 0.26 0.18 -9.53
N HIS A 126 -0.58 -0.59 -8.83
CA HIS A 126 -0.55 -2.05 -8.86
C HIS A 126 -1.01 -2.64 -10.21
N ALA A 127 -1.92 -1.98 -10.92
CA ALA A 127 -2.37 -2.41 -12.25
C ALA A 127 -1.25 -2.34 -13.28
N LYS A 128 -0.37 -1.32 -13.21
CA LYS A 128 0.80 -1.23 -14.10
C LYS A 128 1.71 -2.45 -13.99
N VAL A 129 1.75 -3.11 -12.83
CA VAL A 129 2.55 -4.32 -12.58
C VAL A 129 1.72 -5.61 -12.61
N ASP A 130 0.58 -5.60 -13.31
CA ASP A 130 -0.24 -6.78 -13.62
C ASP A 130 -1.00 -7.40 -12.43
N ARG A 131 -1.08 -6.73 -11.27
CA ARG A 131 -1.71 -7.28 -10.05
C ARG A 131 -3.13 -7.80 -10.30
N TYR A 132 -3.97 -7.02 -10.99
CA TYR A 132 -5.39 -7.33 -11.21
C TYR A 132 -5.64 -8.25 -12.41
N LYS A 133 -4.59 -8.85 -13.00
CA LYS A 133 -4.75 -10.03 -13.86
C LYS A 133 -4.61 -11.34 -13.08
N SER A 134 -4.16 -11.28 -11.83
CA SER A 134 -4.15 -12.43 -10.93
C SER A 134 -5.59 -12.83 -10.57
N PRO A 135 -5.92 -14.13 -10.58
CA PRO A 135 -7.29 -14.59 -10.35
C PRO A 135 -7.83 -14.30 -8.95
N ASP A 136 -6.96 -14.07 -7.96
CA ASP A 136 -7.31 -13.79 -6.57
C ASP A 136 -7.37 -12.28 -6.23
N GLU A 137 -7.04 -11.38 -7.18
CA GLU A 137 -6.94 -9.94 -6.95
C GLU A 137 -8.07 -9.17 -7.63
N HIS A 138 -8.92 -8.53 -6.82
CA HIS A 138 -10.13 -7.87 -7.29
C HIS A 138 -10.06 -6.37 -7.00
N PRO A 139 -10.12 -5.49 -8.02
CA PRO A 139 -10.04 -4.03 -7.82
C PRO A 139 -11.35 -3.44 -7.29
N PHE A 140 -11.27 -2.36 -6.53
CA PHE A 140 -12.42 -1.56 -6.08
C PHE A 140 -12.90 -0.58 -7.17
N PHE A 141 -11.97 -0.07 -8.00
CA PHE A 141 -12.24 0.90 -9.07
C PHE A 141 -11.75 0.40 -10.44
N PRO A 142 -12.36 -0.67 -10.99
CA PRO A 142 -11.93 -1.28 -12.26
C PRO A 142 -11.92 -0.32 -13.45
N GLN A 143 -12.80 0.69 -13.45
CA GLN A 143 -12.92 1.69 -14.52
C GLN A 143 -11.73 2.67 -14.59
N CYS A 144 -10.86 2.69 -13.58
CA CYS A 144 -9.74 3.61 -13.47
C CYS A 144 -8.37 2.94 -13.71
N LEU A 145 -8.34 1.66 -14.06
CA LEU A 145 -7.08 0.91 -14.13
C LEU A 145 -6.38 1.11 -15.50
N PRO A 146 -5.08 1.44 -15.51
CA PRO A 146 -4.28 1.43 -16.72
C PRO A 146 -3.95 0.01 -17.18
N GLU A 147 -3.57 -0.14 -18.45
CA GLU A 147 -3.02 -1.40 -18.95
C GLU A 147 -1.63 -1.71 -18.31
N PRO A 148 -1.33 -2.98 -18.04
CA PRO A 148 -0.04 -3.40 -17.50
C PRO A 148 1.12 -3.01 -18.41
N VAL A 149 2.24 -2.56 -17.82
CA VAL A 149 3.49 -2.29 -18.55
C VAL A 149 4.36 -3.54 -18.70
N LEU A 150 4.06 -4.58 -17.92
CA LEU A 150 4.78 -5.85 -17.94
C LEU A 150 4.14 -6.83 -18.93
N PRO A 151 4.91 -7.76 -19.51
CA PRO A 151 4.34 -8.87 -20.27
C PRO A 151 3.42 -9.73 -19.38
N PRO A 152 2.29 -10.24 -19.92
CA PRO A 152 1.33 -11.04 -19.15
C PRO A 152 1.93 -12.28 -18.50
N ILE A 153 1.38 -12.66 -17.36
CA ILE A 153 1.68 -13.91 -16.65
C ILE A 153 0.54 -14.91 -16.88
N GLN A 154 0.89 -16.17 -17.13
CA GLN A 154 -0.03 -17.29 -17.15
C GLN A 154 -0.15 -17.88 -15.74
N TYR A 155 -1.35 -17.80 -15.17
CA TYR A 155 -1.67 -18.36 -13.86
C TYR A 155 -2.25 -19.78 -13.99
N PRO A 156 -2.11 -20.62 -12.96
CA PRO A 156 -2.78 -21.91 -12.89
C PRO A 156 -4.30 -21.75 -13.03
N GLN A 157 -4.91 -22.52 -13.94
CA GLN A 157 -6.36 -22.50 -14.15
C GLN A 157 -7.05 -23.42 -13.14
N VAL A 158 -7.02 -23.02 -11.86
CA VAL A 158 -7.68 -23.75 -10.76
C VAL A 158 -9.14 -23.33 -10.61
N LEU A 159 -9.47 -22.09 -11.00
CA LEU A 159 -10.82 -21.54 -10.89
C LEU A 159 -11.64 -21.78 -12.15
N HIS A 160 -12.94 -21.97 -11.95
CA HIS A 160 -13.89 -21.98 -13.04
C HIS A 160 -13.98 -20.59 -13.70
N HIS A 161 -14.16 -20.54 -15.02
CA HIS A 161 -14.18 -19.29 -15.82
C HIS A 161 -15.20 -18.24 -15.37
N CYS A 162 -16.20 -18.62 -14.55
CA CYS A 162 -17.16 -17.68 -13.99
C CYS A 162 -16.56 -16.82 -12.87
N ALA A 163 -15.43 -17.21 -12.27
CA ALA A 163 -14.75 -16.46 -11.21
C ALA A 163 -14.36 -15.05 -11.68
N ASP A 164 -13.90 -14.92 -12.93
CA ASP A 164 -13.52 -13.63 -13.54
C ASP A 164 -14.68 -12.62 -13.58
N LEU A 165 -15.93 -13.08 -13.51
CA LEU A 165 -17.13 -12.24 -13.55
C LEU A 165 -17.64 -11.85 -12.16
N ILE A 166 -17.08 -12.41 -11.09
CA ILE A 166 -17.55 -12.23 -9.72
C ILE A 166 -16.65 -11.22 -9.01
N ASN A 167 -17.10 -9.97 -8.92
CA ASN A 167 -16.48 -8.97 -8.05
C ASN A 167 -17.54 -8.34 -7.12
N ILE A 168 -17.44 -8.66 -5.83
CA ILE A 168 -18.36 -8.19 -4.79
C ILE A 168 -17.77 -7.06 -3.93
N ASN A 169 -16.71 -6.37 -4.40
CA ASN A 169 -16.06 -5.30 -3.66
C ASN A 169 -16.99 -4.16 -3.25
N LYS A 170 -18.07 -3.88 -3.99
CA LYS A 170 -19.10 -2.92 -3.57
C LYS A 170 -19.75 -3.31 -2.22
N LYS A 171 -19.94 -4.61 -1.98
CA LYS A 171 -20.46 -5.13 -0.70
C LYS A 171 -19.39 -5.08 0.38
N VAL A 172 -18.13 -5.44 0.04
CA VAL A 172 -16.99 -5.37 0.97
C VAL A 172 -16.77 -3.95 1.46
N TRP A 173 -16.74 -2.98 0.55
CA TRP A 173 -16.65 -1.54 0.84
C TRP A 173 -17.72 -1.10 1.82
N LYS A 174 -18.99 -1.41 1.51
CA LYS A 174 -20.14 -1.05 2.36
C LYS A 174 -20.03 -1.70 3.74
N MET A 175 -19.65 -2.98 3.80
CA MET A 175 -19.46 -3.70 5.06
C MET A 175 -18.36 -3.05 5.90
N TYR A 176 -17.21 -2.75 5.30
CA TYR A 176 -16.08 -2.15 5.97
C TYR A 176 -16.44 -0.79 6.59
N PHE A 177 -16.85 0.18 5.78
CA PHE A 177 -17.08 1.55 6.26
C PHE A 177 -18.37 1.71 7.07
N LYS A 178 -19.44 0.97 6.77
CA LYS A 178 -20.74 1.16 7.46
C LYS A 178 -20.93 0.26 8.68
N GLN A 179 -20.16 -0.82 8.81
CA GLN A 179 -20.37 -1.80 9.88
C GLN A 179 -19.11 -2.07 10.67
N LEU A 180 -18.00 -2.41 10.01
CA LEU A 180 -16.79 -2.85 10.69
C LEU A 180 -16.05 -1.68 11.33
N LEU A 181 -15.69 -0.68 10.53
CA LEU A 181 -14.86 0.44 10.95
C LEU A 181 -15.47 1.20 12.16
N PRO A 182 -16.77 1.60 12.17
CA PRO A 182 -17.35 2.34 13.30
C PRO A 182 -17.42 1.54 14.61
N ARG A 183 -17.35 0.19 14.53
CA ARG A 183 -17.33 -0.70 15.70
C ARG A 183 -15.92 -1.00 16.19
N LEU A 184 -14.94 -0.86 15.30
CA LEU A 184 -13.53 -1.14 15.56
C LEU A 184 -12.82 0.03 16.24
N VAL A 185 -13.04 1.25 15.74
CA VAL A 185 -12.25 2.43 16.12
C VAL A 185 -13.01 3.37 17.03
N LYS A 186 -12.29 4.16 17.84
CA LYS A 186 -12.91 5.18 18.70
C LYS A 186 -13.44 6.34 17.85
N PRO A 187 -14.59 6.93 18.20
CA PRO A 187 -15.09 8.11 17.50
C PRO A 187 -14.18 9.33 17.71
N GLY A 188 -14.33 10.31 16.83
CA GLY A 188 -13.63 11.58 16.87
C GLY A 188 -12.47 11.65 15.88
N ASP A 189 -11.68 12.72 16.05
CA ASP A 189 -10.56 13.05 15.19
C ASP A 189 -9.28 13.11 16.04
N ASP A 190 -8.20 12.54 15.54
CA ASP A 190 -6.83 12.62 16.09
C ASP A 190 -5.83 13.26 15.11
N GLY A 191 -6.30 13.76 13.96
CA GLY A 191 -5.51 14.43 12.93
C GLY A 191 -4.79 13.50 11.95
N ASN A 192 -4.92 12.16 12.09
CA ASN A 192 -4.18 11.20 11.27
C ASN A 192 -5.00 10.64 10.10
N SER A 193 -5.67 11.51 9.33
CA SER A 193 -6.49 11.10 8.18
C SER A 193 -5.69 10.35 7.11
N GLY A 194 -4.44 10.78 6.85
CA GLY A 194 -3.54 10.10 5.90
C GLY A 194 -3.18 8.67 6.32
N SER A 195 -2.78 8.47 7.58
CA SER A 195 -2.49 7.14 8.13
C SER A 195 -3.76 6.26 8.16
N SER A 196 -4.91 6.86 8.46
CA SER A 196 -6.20 6.17 8.44
C SER A 196 -6.52 5.66 7.03
N ALA A 197 -6.41 6.51 6.00
CA ALA A 197 -6.65 6.12 4.61
C ALA A 197 -5.67 5.03 4.12
N LEU A 198 -4.40 5.08 4.53
CA LEU A 198 -3.41 4.03 4.24
C LEU A 198 -3.82 2.69 4.88
N CYS A 199 -4.16 2.70 6.17
CA CYS A 199 -4.63 1.51 6.88
C CYS A 199 -5.92 0.96 6.27
N ASP A 200 -6.87 1.83 5.91
CA ASP A 200 -8.12 1.45 5.25
C ASP A 200 -7.84 0.76 3.89
N THR A 201 -6.90 1.30 3.11
CA THR A 201 -6.47 0.70 1.84
C THR A 201 -5.93 -0.72 2.03
N MET A 202 -5.04 -0.91 3.02
CA MET A 202 -4.49 -2.23 3.34
C MET A 202 -5.57 -3.20 3.83
N CYS A 203 -6.50 -2.74 4.68
CA CYS A 203 -7.63 -3.53 5.16
C CYS A 203 -8.52 -3.98 4.01
N LEU A 204 -8.91 -3.07 3.12
CA LEU A 204 -9.81 -3.36 2.01
C LEU A 204 -9.19 -4.33 1.00
N GLN A 205 -7.90 -4.21 0.70
CA GLN A 205 -7.20 -5.15 -0.20
C GLN A 205 -7.19 -6.56 0.38
N ILE A 206 -6.84 -6.73 1.66
CA ILE A 206 -6.77 -8.08 2.27
C ILE A 206 -8.17 -8.66 2.50
N LEU A 207 -9.16 -7.84 2.84
CA LEU A 207 -10.56 -8.27 2.96
C LEU A 207 -11.13 -8.72 1.62
N SER A 208 -10.87 -7.93 0.56
CA SER A 208 -11.24 -8.29 -0.82
C SER A 208 -10.67 -9.67 -1.17
N LYS A 209 -9.35 -9.84 -1.02
CA LYS A 209 -8.66 -11.10 -1.30
C LYS A 209 -9.28 -12.27 -0.54
N ARG A 210 -9.43 -12.15 0.79
CA ARG A 210 -9.96 -13.21 1.65
C ARG A 210 -11.40 -13.61 1.37
N ILE A 211 -12.24 -12.63 1.02
CA ILE A 211 -13.66 -12.86 0.75
C ILE A 211 -13.84 -13.51 -0.62
N HIS A 212 -13.10 -13.08 -1.63
CA HIS A 212 -13.16 -13.67 -2.97
C HIS A 212 -12.48 -15.04 -3.04
N TYR A 213 -11.51 -15.32 -2.15
CA TYR A 213 -10.93 -16.66 -1.99
C TYR A 213 -11.96 -17.71 -1.53
N GLY A 214 -13.10 -17.30 -0.96
CA GLY A 214 -14.13 -18.20 -0.42
C GLY A 214 -14.89 -18.98 -1.49
N PRO A 215 -15.56 -18.33 -2.46
CA PRO A 215 -16.20 -18.97 -3.61
C PRO A 215 -15.31 -20.01 -4.30
N ASP A 216 -14.02 -19.69 -4.45
CA ASP A 216 -13.02 -20.55 -5.09
C ASP A 216 -12.82 -21.89 -4.37
N THR A 217 -12.94 -21.91 -3.03
CA THR A 217 -12.89 -23.17 -2.25
C THR A 217 -14.16 -24.01 -2.39
N ALA A 218 -15.33 -23.38 -2.59
CA ALA A 218 -16.60 -24.10 -2.70
C ALA A 218 -16.77 -24.79 -4.06
N VAL A 219 -16.33 -24.14 -5.14
CA VAL A 219 -16.36 -24.72 -6.50
C VAL A 219 -15.35 -25.87 -6.62
N ALA A 220 -14.17 -25.76 -6.00
CA ALA A 220 -13.19 -26.84 -5.97
C ALA A 220 -13.69 -28.11 -5.25
N THR A 221 -14.60 -27.97 -4.29
CA THR A 221 -15.19 -29.12 -3.55
C THR A 221 -16.41 -29.73 -4.24
N SER A 222 -17.01 -29.07 -5.23
CA SER A 222 -18.19 -29.59 -5.94
C SER A 222 -17.86 -30.46 -7.16
N ASP A 223 -16.61 -30.47 -7.61
CA ASP A 223 -16.13 -31.24 -8.76
C ASP A 223 -15.33 -32.51 -8.35
N VAL A 224 -15.43 -32.95 -7.08
CA VAL A 224 -14.90 -34.23 -6.56
C VAL A 224 -16.05 -35.11 -6.11
#